data_AF-A0A315V9Z5-F1
#
_entry.id   AF-A0A315V9Z5-F1
#
_cell.length_a   1.000
_cell.length_b   1.000
_cell.length_c   1.000
_cell.angle_alpha   90.00
_cell.angle_beta   90.00
_cell.angle_gamma   90.00
#
_symmetry.space_group_name_H-M   'P 1'
#
loop_
_entity.id
_entity.type
_entity.pdbx_description
1 polymer ?
#
loop_
_entity_poly.entity_id
_entity_poly.type
_entity_poly.pdbx_seq_one_letter_code
_entity_poly.pdbx_strand_id
1 'polypeptide(L)'
;MVNSVKCCVEVQQNQRCGSSIFSVGRVKPLLGRFSELEALLSNMNIKSGSIDAVLLDAGCSSMQMDQAERGFSLSKDGPLDMRMDGERYPDMPCAADVVNTLDQQALASILTAYGEERHARKIASAIVEARRVNPITRTQQLASVVAGAFPPAIVYARKDRLQRRAHIATKTFQALRIFVNDELNELHTGLCVAQSALKPGGRLCVITFHSLEDRLVKRFLQGHDLSNLDQYHFSQNQQGSRKKKLVDENSGCNKSPNWLPVKRKVVSPEKDDVRENPRGRSAKLRIALRQDRPVGEDLPVYQQEVREDGSPL
;
A
#
# COMPACT_ATOMS: atom_id res chain seq x y z
N MET A 1 -10.67 9.60 18.26
CA MET A 1 -9.62 8.68 17.76
C MET A 1 -9.30 9.12 16.35
N VAL A 2 -8.23 9.90 16.21
CA VAL A 2 -7.79 10.53 14.98
C VAL A 2 -6.46 9.90 14.59
N ASN A 3 -6.35 9.56 13.30
CA ASN A 3 -5.15 9.12 12.57
C ASN A 3 -4.54 7.77 12.98
N SER A 4 -3.65 7.30 12.10
CA SER A 4 -2.99 6.00 12.05
C SER A 4 -3.73 4.89 11.33
N VAL A 5 -3.01 4.29 10.40
CA VAL A 5 -3.36 3.07 9.72
C VAL A 5 -3.77 2.05 10.78
N LYS A 6 -4.97 1.48 10.66
CA LYS A 6 -5.49 0.54 11.65
C LYS A 6 -4.66 -0.73 11.65
N CYS A 7 -3.60 -0.79 12.45
CA CYS A 7 -3.06 -2.04 12.93
C CYS A 7 -3.88 -2.45 14.16
N CYS A 8 -5.02 -3.10 13.93
CA CYS A 8 -5.68 -3.83 15.02
C CYS A 8 -4.89 -5.13 15.23
N VAL A 9 -3.97 -5.12 16.20
CA VAL A 9 -3.42 -6.36 16.72
C VAL A 9 -4.43 -6.90 17.73
N GLU A 10 -5.30 -7.79 17.29
CA GLU A 10 -6.12 -8.57 18.21
C GLU A 10 -5.26 -9.70 18.77
N VAL A 11 -4.68 -9.47 19.95
CA VAL A 11 -4.00 -10.51 20.72
C VAL A 11 -5.08 -11.31 21.45
N GLN A 12 -5.66 -12.32 20.79
CA GLN A 12 -6.49 -13.30 21.50
C GLN A 12 -5.59 -14.28 22.26
N GLN A 13 -5.19 -13.90 23.48
CA GLN A 13 -4.72 -14.91 24.43
C GLN A 13 -5.89 -15.81 24.80
N ASN A 14 -5.67 -17.10 24.58
CA ASN A 14 -6.66 -18.16 24.65
C ASN A 14 -7.17 -18.34 26.10
N GLN A 15 -8.28 -17.68 26.46
CA GLN A 15 -9.08 -18.03 27.65
C GLN A 15 -10.58 -18.02 27.31
N ARG A 16 -11.27 -19.04 27.83
CA ARG A 16 -12.60 -19.53 27.43
C ARG A 16 -13.76 -18.53 27.62
N CYS A 17 -14.72 -18.62 26.70
CA CYS A 17 -16.13 -18.22 26.67
C CYS A 17 -16.73 -17.30 27.75
N GLY A 18 -17.48 -16.30 27.29
CA GLY A 18 -18.55 -15.62 28.04
C GLY A 18 -19.06 -14.36 27.33
N SER A 19 -20.36 -14.29 27.09
CA SER A 19 -21.07 -13.33 26.23
C SER A 19 -20.97 -11.85 26.66
N SER A 20 -20.34 -11.00 25.84
CA SER A 20 -20.64 -9.55 25.66
C SER A 20 -19.67 -8.95 24.65
N ILE A 21 -20.21 -8.27 23.64
CA ILE A 21 -19.47 -7.69 22.51
C ILE A 21 -18.70 -6.46 23.04
N PHE A 22 -17.37 -6.60 23.10
CA PHE A 22 -16.36 -5.66 23.63
C PHE A 22 -16.26 -5.50 25.16
N SER A 23 -15.86 -6.57 25.86
CA SER A 23 -15.16 -6.42 27.15
C SER A 23 -13.93 -5.48 27.04
N VAL A 24 -13.88 -4.49 27.93
CA VAL A 24 -12.74 -3.62 28.19
C VAL A 24 -11.51 -4.49 28.47
N GLY A 25 -10.40 -4.26 27.75
CA GLY A 25 -9.12 -4.97 27.95
C GLY A 25 -8.64 -5.86 26.80
N ARG A 26 -9.46 -6.14 25.77
CA ARG A 26 -9.06 -6.98 24.63
C ARG A 26 -8.45 -6.25 23.44
N VAL A 27 -8.62 -4.92 23.36
CA VAL A 27 -8.10 -4.08 22.28
C VAL A 27 -7.17 -3.05 22.87
N LYS A 28 -5.95 -2.97 22.35
CA LYS A 28 -4.95 -1.97 22.73
C LYS A 28 -4.64 -1.09 21.52
N PRO A 29 -5.16 0.14 21.45
CA PRO A 29 -4.90 1.02 20.32
C PRO A 29 -3.47 1.55 20.40
N LEU A 30 -2.77 1.51 19.26
CA LEU A 30 -1.46 2.12 19.08
C LEU A 30 -1.56 3.17 17.99
N LEU A 31 -1.15 4.39 18.32
CA LEU A 31 -1.06 5.48 17.36
C LEU A 31 0.34 5.48 16.75
N GLY A 32 0.42 5.16 15.46
CA GLY A 32 1.64 5.29 14.69
C GLY A 32 1.51 5.05 13.19
N ARG A 33 2.61 5.24 12.48
CA ARG A 33 2.81 4.82 11.09
C ARG A 33 3.21 3.34 11.05
N PHE A 34 3.18 2.72 9.88
CA PHE A 34 3.64 1.33 9.74
C PHE A 34 5.15 1.21 9.92
N SER A 35 5.90 2.24 9.55
CA SER A 35 7.32 2.39 9.89
C SER A 35 7.61 2.41 11.39
N GLU A 36 6.64 2.80 12.22
CA GLU A 36 6.76 2.84 13.68
C GLU A 36 6.30 1.52 14.34
N LEU A 37 5.74 0.57 13.57
CA LEU A 37 5.05 -0.60 14.10
C LEU A 37 5.97 -1.50 14.93
N GLU A 38 7.21 -1.74 14.50
CA GLU A 38 8.15 -2.59 15.23
C GLU A 38 8.47 -2.03 16.63
N ALA A 39 8.72 -0.71 16.71
CA ALA A 39 8.96 -0.03 17.97
C ALA A 39 7.72 -0.07 18.87
N LEU A 40 6.53 0.14 18.30
CA LEU A 40 5.27 0.09 19.03
C LEU A 40 4.99 -1.31 19.62
N LEU A 41 5.20 -2.37 18.84
CA LEU A 41 5.06 -3.75 19.31
C LEU A 41 6.07 -4.07 20.42
N SER A 42 7.32 -3.61 20.26
CA SER A 42 8.39 -3.80 21.25
C SER A 42 8.05 -3.10 22.57
N ASN A 43 7.55 -1.87 22.53
CA ASN A 43 7.11 -1.13 23.71
C ASN A 43 5.94 -1.80 24.44
N MET A 44 5.14 -2.60 23.74
CA MET A 44 4.09 -3.43 24.33
C MET A 44 4.58 -4.77 24.86
N ASN A 45 5.88 -5.07 24.76
CA ASN A 45 6.48 -6.38 25.04
C ASN A 45 5.90 -7.51 24.17
N ILE A 46 5.44 -7.20 22.95
CA ILE A 46 5.00 -8.20 21.99
C ILE A 46 6.24 -8.78 21.31
N LYS A 47 6.47 -10.07 21.52
CA LYS A 47 7.64 -10.78 20.96
C LYS A 47 7.45 -11.06 19.47
N SER A 48 8.55 -11.07 18.72
CA SER A 48 8.55 -11.60 17.35
C SER A 48 8.03 -13.04 17.32
N GLY A 49 7.29 -13.40 16.27
CA GLY A 49 6.71 -14.74 16.15
C GLY A 49 5.59 -15.06 17.14
N SER A 50 4.98 -14.08 17.81
CA SER A 50 3.93 -14.30 18.81
C SER A 50 2.51 -13.94 18.35
N ILE A 51 2.35 -13.29 17.19
CA ILE A 51 1.05 -12.84 16.68
C ILE A 51 0.38 -13.92 15.84
N ASP A 52 -0.89 -14.23 16.10
CA ASP A 52 -1.65 -15.23 15.33
C ASP A 52 -2.06 -14.76 13.94
N ALA A 53 -2.46 -13.48 13.84
CA ALA A 53 -2.92 -12.89 12.60
C ALA A 53 -2.62 -11.39 12.54
N VAL A 54 -2.34 -10.89 11.34
CA VAL A 54 -2.19 -9.47 11.04
C VAL A 54 -3.16 -9.11 9.92
N LEU A 55 -3.96 -8.08 10.15
CA LEU A 55 -4.80 -7.45 9.15
C LEU A 55 -4.23 -6.07 8.80
N LEU A 56 -3.86 -5.87 7.54
CA LEU A 56 -3.47 -4.57 7.01
C LEU A 56 -4.55 -4.08 6.06
N ASP A 57 -5.20 -2.99 6.41
CA ASP A 57 -6.13 -2.26 5.55
C ASP A 57 -5.41 -1.00 5.03
N ALA A 58 -5.00 -1.01 3.75
CA ALA A 58 -4.24 0.08 3.14
C ALA A 58 -5.11 1.28 2.74
N GLY A 59 -6.44 1.19 2.89
CA GLY A 59 -7.35 2.24 2.48
C GLY A 59 -7.31 3.47 3.39
N CYS A 60 -7.67 4.63 2.83
CA CYS A 60 -7.98 5.80 3.65
C CYS A 60 -9.25 5.56 4.47
N SER A 61 -9.26 6.07 5.69
CA SER A 61 -10.44 6.05 6.55
C SER A 61 -11.58 6.90 5.98
N SER A 62 -12.81 6.53 6.31
CA SER A 62 -13.99 7.35 5.97
C SER A 62 -13.87 8.78 6.47
N MET A 63 -13.35 8.98 7.69
CA MET A 63 -13.18 10.31 8.28
C MET A 63 -12.28 11.22 7.44
N GLN A 64 -11.21 10.68 6.85
CA GLN A 64 -10.31 11.43 5.95
C GLN A 64 -11.02 11.84 4.65
N MET A 65 -11.87 10.98 4.10
CA MET A 65 -12.57 11.24 2.84
C MET A 65 -13.81 12.14 3.03
N ASP A 66 -14.43 12.10 4.20
CA ASP A 66 -15.69 12.79 4.49
C ASP A 66 -15.51 14.22 4.99
N GLN A 67 -14.38 14.53 5.62
CA GLN A 67 -14.04 15.88 6.07
C GLN A 67 -13.37 16.66 4.95
N ALA A 68 -14.00 17.76 4.52
CA ALA A 68 -13.49 18.57 3.41
C ALA A 68 -12.13 19.18 3.77
N GLU A 69 -11.97 19.56 5.04
CA GLU A 69 -10.80 20.21 5.63
C GLU A 69 -9.53 19.35 5.51
N ARG A 70 -9.69 18.03 5.38
CA ARG A 70 -8.56 17.09 5.20
C ARG A 70 -8.01 17.09 3.77
N GLY A 71 -8.75 17.61 2.78
CA GLY A 71 -8.25 17.78 1.41
C GLY A 71 -8.17 16.51 0.55
N PHE A 72 -8.76 15.39 0.97
CA PHE A 72 -8.73 14.13 0.21
C PHE A 72 -9.81 14.04 -0.88
N SER A 73 -10.88 14.81 -0.73
CA SER A 73 -12.05 14.70 -1.60
C SER A 73 -11.95 15.59 -2.84
N LEU A 74 -12.37 15.02 -3.97
CA LEU A 74 -12.63 15.77 -5.21
C LEU A 74 -14.01 16.44 -5.23
N SER A 75 -14.97 15.92 -4.47
CA SER A 75 -16.36 16.41 -4.48
C SER A 75 -16.62 17.49 -3.42
N LYS A 76 -15.80 17.53 -2.37
CA LYS A 76 -15.90 18.51 -1.28
C LYS A 76 -14.69 19.42 -1.36
N ASP A 77 -14.92 20.73 -1.47
CA ASP A 77 -13.83 21.70 -1.55
C ASP A 77 -13.21 21.97 -0.19
N GLY A 78 -11.90 21.92 -0.09
CA GLY A 78 -11.15 22.17 1.14
C GLY A 78 -9.69 22.52 0.88
N PRO A 79 -8.90 22.78 1.93
CA PRO A 79 -7.45 22.97 1.81
C PRO A 79 -6.82 21.77 1.11
N LEU A 80 -5.85 22.03 0.22
CA LEU A 80 -5.10 20.98 -0.46
C LEU A 80 -4.04 20.39 0.48
N ASP A 81 -4.48 19.65 1.51
CA ASP A 81 -3.59 19.09 2.53
C ASP A 81 -3.18 17.64 2.21
N MET A 82 -4.13 16.70 2.25
CA MET A 82 -3.93 15.26 2.00
C MET A 82 -3.00 14.52 2.97
N ARG A 83 -2.50 15.13 4.06
CA ARG A 83 -1.73 14.40 5.07
C ARG A 83 -2.66 13.54 5.92
N MET A 84 -2.32 12.26 6.05
CA MET A 84 -3.00 11.33 6.92
C MET A 84 -2.74 11.62 8.38
N ASP A 85 -1.58 12.21 8.69
CA ASP A 85 -1.09 12.43 10.05
C ASP A 85 -0.53 13.85 10.27
N GLY A 86 -1.22 14.85 9.71
CA GLY A 86 -0.78 16.25 9.73
C GLY A 86 -0.71 16.87 11.13
N GLU A 87 -1.45 16.33 12.11
CA GLU A 87 -1.40 16.83 13.51
C GLU A 87 -0.12 16.43 14.23
N ARG A 88 0.35 15.17 14.05
CA ARG A 88 1.63 14.73 14.63
C ARG A 88 2.84 15.29 13.88
N TYR A 89 2.66 15.62 12.60
CA TYR A 89 3.72 16.03 11.70
C TYR A 89 3.36 17.33 10.94
N PRO A 90 3.24 18.46 11.64
CA PRO A 90 2.81 19.73 11.03
C PRO A 90 3.79 20.27 9.99
N ASP A 91 5.08 19.96 10.14
CA ASP A 91 6.16 20.41 9.25
C ASP A 91 6.31 19.52 8.00
N MET A 92 5.59 18.39 7.94
CA MET A 92 5.63 17.52 6.76
C MET A 92 4.92 18.21 5.59
N PRO A 93 5.53 18.24 4.38
CA PRO A 93 4.94 18.88 3.21
C PRO A 93 3.54 18.32 2.92
N CYS A 94 2.58 19.21 2.73
CA CYS A 94 1.23 18.87 2.30
C CYS A 94 1.12 18.87 0.77
N ALA A 95 -0.02 18.45 0.23
CA ALA A 95 -0.23 18.41 -1.22
C ALA A 95 -0.12 19.81 -1.86
N ALA A 96 -0.50 20.88 -1.17
CA ALA A 96 -0.30 22.26 -1.63
C ALA A 96 1.19 22.58 -1.78
N ASP A 97 2.02 22.19 -0.82
CA ASP A 97 3.47 22.41 -0.90
C ASP A 97 4.05 21.67 -2.10
N VAL A 98 3.66 20.40 -2.28
CA VAL A 98 4.11 19.57 -3.40
C VAL A 98 3.77 20.22 -4.75
N VAL A 99 2.53 20.65 -4.97
CA VAL A 99 2.12 21.24 -6.26
C VAL A 99 2.69 22.63 -6.48
N ASN A 100 2.99 23.39 -5.43
CA ASN A 100 3.50 24.75 -5.56
C ASN A 100 5.03 24.84 -5.62
N THR A 101 5.76 23.84 -5.14
CA THR A 101 7.24 23.89 -5.02
C THR A 101 7.98 23.01 -6.03
N LEU A 102 7.53 21.77 -6.26
CA LEU A 102 8.27 20.83 -7.11
C LEU A 102 8.34 21.30 -8.56
N ASP A 103 9.44 21.00 -9.25
CA ASP A 103 9.54 21.29 -10.67
C ASP A 103 8.58 20.43 -11.52
N GLN A 104 8.42 20.81 -12.78
CA GLN A 104 7.50 20.13 -13.71
C GLN A 104 7.86 18.65 -13.91
N GLN A 105 9.15 18.30 -13.92
CA GLN A 105 9.62 16.94 -14.17
C GLN A 105 9.35 16.04 -12.96
N ALA A 106 9.60 16.54 -11.75
CA ALA A 106 9.28 15.87 -10.50
C ALA A 106 7.77 15.63 -10.39
N LEU A 107 6.95 16.65 -10.64
CA LEU A 107 5.49 16.50 -10.68
C LEU A 107 5.04 15.46 -11.70
N ALA A 108 5.57 15.51 -12.93
CA ALA A 108 5.24 14.51 -13.95
C ALA A 108 5.66 13.09 -13.53
N SER A 109 6.78 12.95 -12.82
CA SER A 109 7.28 11.67 -12.32
C SER A 109 6.36 11.09 -11.25
N ILE A 110 5.93 11.91 -10.28
CA ILE A 110 4.95 11.54 -9.25
C ILE A 110 3.63 11.08 -9.89
N LEU A 111 3.07 11.88 -10.80
CA LEU A 111 1.81 11.56 -11.48
C LEU A 111 1.91 10.26 -12.30
N THR A 112 3.07 10.01 -12.92
CA THR A 112 3.31 8.78 -13.68
C THR A 112 3.43 7.57 -12.75
N ALA A 113 4.25 7.67 -11.70
CA ALA A 113 4.57 6.57 -10.81
C ALA A 113 3.39 6.17 -9.93
N TYR A 114 2.74 7.15 -9.29
CA TYR A 114 1.70 6.91 -8.28
C TYR A 114 0.27 7.04 -8.82
N GLY A 115 0.07 7.77 -9.91
CA GLY A 115 -1.23 7.92 -10.56
C GLY A 115 -1.47 6.95 -11.72
N GLU A 116 -0.41 6.30 -12.23
CA GLU A 116 -0.42 5.64 -13.54
C GLU A 116 -1.06 6.55 -14.61
N GLU A 117 -0.72 7.85 -14.58
CA GLU A 117 -1.36 8.91 -15.38
C GLU A 117 -0.67 9.08 -16.74
N ARG A 118 -1.42 8.81 -17.82
CA ARG A 118 -0.89 8.88 -19.20
C ARG A 118 -0.59 10.31 -19.64
N HIS A 119 -1.32 11.28 -19.10
CA HIS A 119 -1.15 12.70 -19.41
C HIS A 119 -0.31 13.44 -18.37
N ALA A 120 0.53 12.73 -17.60
CA ALA A 120 1.28 13.28 -16.48
C ALA A 120 2.05 14.56 -16.83
N ARG A 121 2.78 14.58 -17.96
CA ARG A 121 3.52 15.77 -18.41
C ARG A 121 2.63 16.97 -18.70
N LYS A 122 1.47 16.73 -19.33
CA LYS A 122 0.49 17.78 -19.67
C LYS A 122 -0.13 18.36 -18.40
N ILE A 123 -0.50 17.49 -17.46
CA ILE A 123 -1.08 17.89 -16.17
C ILE A 123 -0.05 18.65 -15.33
N ALA A 124 1.20 18.16 -15.24
CA ALA A 124 2.28 18.84 -14.54
C ALA A 124 2.56 20.23 -15.12
N SER A 125 2.60 20.35 -16.46
CA SER A 125 2.74 21.66 -17.13
C SER A 125 1.59 22.61 -16.74
N ALA A 126 0.34 22.15 -16.79
CA ALA A 126 -0.81 22.96 -16.41
C ALA A 126 -0.75 23.43 -14.95
N ILE A 127 -0.30 22.57 -14.03
CA ILE A 127 -0.09 22.92 -12.62
C ILE A 127 0.97 24.01 -12.47
N VAL A 128 2.11 23.86 -13.16
CA VAL A 128 3.22 24.83 -13.11
C VAL A 128 2.81 26.18 -13.69
N GLU A 129 2.06 26.20 -14.79
CA GLU A 129 1.55 27.46 -15.36
C GLU A 129 0.51 28.11 -14.45
N ALA A 130 -0.41 27.34 -13.87
CA ALA A 130 -1.43 27.87 -12.97
C ALA A 130 -0.83 28.52 -11.72
N ARG A 131 0.16 27.86 -11.09
CA ARG A 131 0.79 28.38 -9.86
C ARG A 131 1.61 29.65 -10.06
N ARG A 132 2.05 29.95 -11.31
CA ARG A 132 2.71 31.22 -11.64
C ARG A 132 1.77 32.41 -11.53
N VAL A 133 0.46 32.18 -11.74
CA VAL A 133 -0.56 33.22 -11.60
C VAL A 133 -0.99 33.35 -10.15
N ASN A 134 -1.39 32.23 -9.53
CA ASN A 134 -1.79 32.18 -8.11
C ASN A 134 -1.44 30.82 -7.50
N PRO A 135 -0.95 30.77 -6.26
CA PRO A 135 -0.72 29.51 -5.55
C PRO A 135 -1.98 28.64 -5.48
N ILE A 136 -1.81 27.34 -5.72
CA ILE A 136 -2.90 26.36 -5.66
C ILE A 136 -3.04 25.90 -4.22
N THR A 137 -4.10 26.33 -3.53
CA THR A 137 -4.29 26.09 -2.09
C THR A 137 -5.50 25.22 -1.77
N ARG A 138 -6.41 25.01 -2.74
CA ARG A 138 -7.64 24.24 -2.55
C ARG A 138 -7.81 23.07 -3.51
N THR A 139 -8.57 22.07 -3.08
CA THR A 139 -8.86 20.87 -3.89
C THR A 139 -9.60 21.19 -5.18
N GLN A 140 -10.63 22.07 -5.16
CA GLN A 140 -11.32 22.43 -6.41
C GLN A 140 -10.43 23.21 -7.36
N GLN A 141 -9.54 24.08 -6.86
CA GLN A 141 -8.59 24.80 -7.71
C GLN A 141 -7.72 23.82 -8.49
N LEU A 142 -7.13 22.83 -7.81
CA LEU A 142 -6.35 21.78 -8.46
C LEU A 142 -7.21 21.00 -9.46
N ALA A 143 -8.42 20.59 -9.08
CA ALA A 143 -9.32 19.85 -9.96
C ALA A 143 -9.66 20.64 -11.24
N SER A 144 -9.92 21.95 -11.12
CA SER A 144 -10.18 22.85 -12.24
C SER A 144 -8.96 23.03 -13.13
N VAL A 145 -7.75 23.19 -12.57
CA VAL A 145 -6.50 23.26 -13.35
C VAL A 145 -6.30 21.99 -14.17
N VAL A 146 -6.47 20.82 -13.55
CA VAL A 146 -6.35 19.54 -14.25
C VAL A 146 -7.42 19.40 -15.33
N ALA A 147 -8.68 19.76 -15.05
CA ALA A 147 -9.76 19.67 -16.02
C ALA A 147 -9.57 20.63 -17.21
N GLY A 148 -9.16 21.87 -16.94
CA GLY A 148 -8.91 22.91 -17.95
C GLY A 148 -7.80 22.58 -18.94
N ALA A 149 -6.90 21.65 -18.59
CA ALA A 149 -5.89 21.15 -19.52
C ALA A 149 -6.46 20.24 -20.63
N PHE A 150 -7.74 19.91 -20.62
CA PHE A 150 -8.37 18.98 -21.58
C PHE A 150 -9.68 19.52 -22.15
N PRO A 151 -10.07 19.08 -23.36
CA PRO A 151 -11.40 19.34 -23.90
C PRO A 151 -12.51 18.82 -22.95
N PRO A 152 -13.67 19.51 -22.85
CA PRO A 152 -14.76 19.12 -21.94
C PRO A 152 -15.21 17.66 -22.08
N ALA A 153 -15.17 17.10 -23.30
CA ALA A 153 -15.53 15.72 -23.58
C ALA A 153 -14.67 14.68 -22.84
N ILE A 154 -13.42 15.03 -22.46
CA ILE A 154 -12.48 14.10 -21.83
C ILE A 154 -12.59 14.10 -20.30
N VAL A 155 -13.10 15.18 -19.71
CA VAL A 155 -13.15 15.40 -18.24
C VAL A 155 -13.79 14.23 -17.49
N TYR A 156 -14.82 13.62 -18.09
CA TYR A 156 -15.57 12.49 -17.53
C TYR A 156 -15.56 11.24 -18.44
N ALA A 157 -14.61 11.16 -19.38
CA ALA A 157 -14.51 10.04 -20.32
C ALA A 157 -14.01 8.75 -19.64
N ARG A 158 -13.30 8.86 -18.52
CA ARG A 158 -12.78 7.70 -17.77
C ARG A 158 -13.95 6.98 -17.11
N LYS A 159 -13.95 5.65 -17.17
CA LYS A 159 -14.90 4.81 -16.47
C LYS A 159 -14.21 4.02 -15.37
N ASP A 160 -14.84 3.95 -14.19
CA ASP A 160 -14.42 3.06 -13.13
C ASP A 160 -14.86 1.61 -13.41
N ARG A 161 -14.55 0.68 -12.49
CA ARG A 161 -14.91 -0.74 -12.63
C ARG A 161 -16.43 -0.98 -12.72
N LEU A 162 -17.23 -0.05 -12.24
CA LEU A 162 -18.70 -0.08 -12.30
C LEU A 162 -19.23 0.70 -13.51
N GLN A 163 -18.38 1.00 -14.49
CA GLN A 163 -18.70 1.79 -15.68
C GLN A 163 -19.16 3.22 -15.39
N ARG A 164 -18.93 3.74 -14.18
CA ARG A 164 -19.29 5.10 -13.80
C ARG A 164 -18.21 6.07 -14.25
N ARG A 165 -18.64 7.24 -14.70
CA ARG A 165 -17.72 8.30 -15.11
C ARG A 165 -16.86 8.75 -13.92
N ALA A 166 -15.56 8.79 -14.11
CA ALA A 166 -14.59 9.26 -13.15
C ALA A 166 -13.99 10.59 -13.64
N HIS A 167 -13.86 11.54 -12.72
CA HIS A 167 -13.25 12.82 -13.01
C HIS A 167 -11.79 12.63 -13.41
N ILE A 168 -11.31 13.39 -14.39
CA ILE A 168 -9.93 13.30 -14.90
C ILE A 168 -8.87 13.48 -13.81
N ALA A 169 -9.13 14.35 -12.83
CA ALA A 169 -8.23 14.61 -11.71
C ALA A 169 -8.12 13.47 -10.68
N THR A 170 -8.92 12.41 -10.77
CA THR A 170 -8.92 11.29 -9.79
C THR A 170 -7.53 10.67 -9.62
N LYS A 171 -6.82 10.44 -10.73
CA LYS A 171 -5.47 9.87 -10.71
C LYS A 171 -4.43 10.85 -10.17
N THR A 172 -4.62 12.14 -10.40
CA THR A 172 -3.75 13.20 -9.86
C THR A 172 -3.87 13.26 -8.33
N PHE A 173 -5.09 13.24 -7.81
CA PHE A 173 -5.34 13.21 -6.37
C PHE A 173 -4.80 11.94 -5.73
N GLN A 174 -5.00 10.78 -6.36
CA GLN A 174 -4.40 9.52 -5.90
C GLN A 174 -2.87 9.62 -5.85
N ALA A 175 -2.23 10.16 -6.89
CA ALA A 175 -0.77 10.26 -6.96
C ALA A 175 -0.20 11.15 -5.86
N LEU A 176 -0.81 12.33 -5.65
CA LEU A 176 -0.38 13.27 -4.60
C LEU A 176 -0.59 12.67 -3.22
N ARG A 177 -1.72 12.00 -2.98
CA ARG A 177 -2.02 11.34 -1.71
C ARG A 177 -0.98 10.27 -1.38
N ILE A 178 -0.68 9.38 -2.34
CA ILE A 178 0.33 8.33 -2.18
C ILE A 178 1.70 8.94 -1.88
N PHE A 179 2.07 9.99 -2.61
CA PHE A 179 3.37 10.66 -2.44
C PHE A 179 3.49 11.37 -1.09
N VAL A 180 2.50 12.19 -0.71
CA VAL A 180 2.50 12.95 0.54
C VAL A 180 2.56 12.04 1.77
N ASN A 181 1.98 10.84 1.70
CA ASN A 181 1.91 9.93 2.84
C ASN A 181 2.88 8.75 2.75
N ASP A 182 3.74 8.74 1.74
CA ASP A 182 4.68 7.65 1.47
C ASP A 182 4.03 6.25 1.50
N GLU A 183 2.79 6.15 0.98
CA GLU A 183 1.86 5.04 1.31
C GLU A 183 2.43 3.67 0.93
N LEU A 184 3.17 3.58 -0.18
CA LEU A 184 3.72 2.31 -0.66
C LEU A 184 4.89 1.83 0.20
N ASN A 185 5.75 2.74 0.65
CA ASN A 185 6.88 2.39 1.52
C ASN A 185 6.39 2.07 2.93
N GLU A 186 5.42 2.82 3.44
CA GLU A 186 4.74 2.50 4.70
C GLU A 186 4.09 1.11 4.64
N LEU A 187 3.33 0.81 3.58
CA LEU A 187 2.74 -0.52 3.40
C LEU A 187 3.80 -1.62 3.33
N HIS A 188 4.91 -1.39 2.61
CA HIS A 188 6.02 -2.34 2.55
C HIS A 188 6.63 -2.61 3.93
N THR A 189 6.93 -1.56 4.70
CA THR A 189 7.46 -1.69 6.06
C THR A 189 6.48 -2.43 6.96
N GLY A 190 5.18 -2.12 6.88
CA GLY A 190 4.14 -2.85 7.60
C GLY A 190 4.10 -4.35 7.25
N LEU A 191 4.29 -4.71 5.99
CA LEU A 191 4.38 -6.11 5.55
C LEU A 191 5.62 -6.81 6.12
N CYS A 192 6.78 -6.15 6.13
CA CYS A 192 8.01 -6.67 6.72
C CYS A 192 7.86 -6.93 8.23
N VAL A 193 7.31 -5.96 8.97
CA VAL A 193 7.06 -6.11 10.41
C VAL A 193 6.03 -7.22 10.67
N ALA A 194 4.97 -7.29 9.87
CA ALA A 194 3.98 -8.36 9.95
C ALA A 194 4.62 -9.75 9.74
N GLN A 195 5.55 -9.88 8.79
CA GLN A 195 6.28 -11.12 8.56
C GLN A 195 7.06 -11.55 9.81
N SER A 196 7.76 -10.63 10.47
CA SER A 196 8.55 -10.91 11.68
C SER A 196 7.67 -11.20 12.91
N ALA A 197 6.55 -10.51 13.04
CA ALA A 197 5.69 -10.59 14.21
C ALA A 197 4.77 -11.82 14.23
N LEU A 198 4.33 -12.32 13.07
CA LEU A 198 3.43 -13.48 12.97
C LEU A 198 4.08 -14.77 13.44
N LYS A 199 3.41 -15.65 14.16
CA LYS A 199 3.93 -17.01 14.41
C LYS A 199 4.00 -17.86 13.13
N PRO A 200 4.81 -18.93 13.07
CA PRO A 200 4.67 -19.93 12.01
C PRO A 200 3.23 -20.45 11.91
N GLY A 201 2.68 -20.51 10.69
CA GLY A 201 1.28 -20.81 10.43
C GLY A 201 0.30 -19.65 10.72
N GLY A 202 0.79 -18.50 11.18
CA GLY A 202 0.01 -17.29 11.37
C GLY A 202 -0.50 -16.69 10.05
N ARG A 203 -1.57 -15.90 10.10
CA ARG A 203 -2.25 -15.37 8.91
C ARG A 203 -1.93 -13.91 8.65
N LEU A 204 -1.50 -13.59 7.45
CA LEU A 204 -1.47 -12.23 6.93
C LEU A 204 -2.69 -12.01 6.02
N CYS A 205 -3.52 -11.02 6.36
CA CYS A 205 -4.64 -10.54 5.58
C CYS A 205 -4.35 -9.10 5.14
N VAL A 206 -4.37 -8.83 3.84
CA VAL A 206 -4.11 -7.48 3.32
C VAL A 206 -5.23 -7.05 2.38
N ILE A 207 -5.83 -5.89 2.66
CA ILE A 207 -6.85 -5.25 1.84
C ILE A 207 -6.23 -4.05 1.15
N THR A 208 -6.34 -4.03 -0.18
CA THR A 208 -5.79 -2.97 -1.05
C THR A 208 -6.90 -2.37 -1.91
N PHE A 209 -6.78 -1.10 -2.28
CA PHE A 209 -7.82 -0.34 -2.99
C PHE A 209 -7.37 0.15 -4.37
N HIS A 210 -6.08 0.12 -4.67
CA HIS A 210 -5.57 0.43 -6.00
C HIS A 210 -4.53 -0.57 -6.52
N SER A 211 -4.22 -0.44 -7.81
CA SER A 211 -3.32 -1.34 -8.54
C SER A 211 -1.91 -1.40 -7.95
N LEU A 212 -1.38 -0.26 -7.51
CA LEU A 212 -0.02 -0.15 -6.98
C LEU A 212 0.16 -0.96 -5.69
N GLU A 213 -0.69 -0.76 -4.69
CA GLU A 213 -0.72 -1.54 -3.44
C GLU A 213 -0.87 -3.04 -3.72
N ASP A 214 -1.86 -3.43 -4.52
CA ASP A 214 -2.13 -4.85 -4.84
C ASP A 214 -0.91 -5.51 -5.52
N ARG A 215 -0.19 -4.75 -6.35
CA ARG A 215 1.03 -5.22 -7.01
C ARG A 215 2.19 -5.36 -6.03
N LEU A 216 2.35 -4.40 -5.11
CA LEU A 216 3.33 -4.47 -4.02
C LEU A 216 3.10 -5.72 -3.17
N VAL A 217 1.89 -5.90 -2.64
CA VAL A 217 1.52 -7.04 -1.80
C VAL A 217 1.72 -8.35 -2.56
N LYS A 218 1.29 -8.42 -3.83
CA LYS A 218 1.50 -9.62 -4.65
C LYS A 218 2.99 -9.97 -4.78
N ARG A 219 3.86 -9.00 -5.08
CA ARG A 219 5.30 -9.23 -5.22
C ARG A 219 5.93 -9.64 -3.88
N PHE A 220 5.53 -9.01 -2.79
CA PHE A 220 5.97 -9.34 -1.45
C PHE A 220 5.64 -10.80 -1.09
N LEU A 221 4.40 -11.23 -1.31
CA LEU A 221 3.97 -12.62 -1.07
C LEU A 221 4.67 -13.62 -2.00
N GLN A 222 5.19 -13.19 -3.15
CA GLN A 222 5.98 -14.00 -4.07
C GLN A 222 7.47 -14.06 -3.72
N GLY A 223 7.91 -13.35 -2.68
CA GLY A 223 9.32 -13.34 -2.25
C GLY A 223 10.25 -12.52 -3.14
N HIS A 224 9.72 -11.58 -3.92
CA HIS A 224 10.54 -10.67 -4.71
C HIS A 224 11.35 -9.76 -3.78
N ASP A 225 12.57 -9.42 -4.19
CA ASP A 225 13.31 -8.34 -3.56
C ASP A 225 12.60 -7.00 -3.85
N LEU A 226 12.27 -6.29 -2.79
CA LEU A 226 11.55 -5.01 -2.80
C LEU A 226 12.36 -3.89 -2.12
N SER A 227 13.65 -4.12 -1.86
CA SER A 227 14.58 -3.15 -1.25
C SER A 227 14.70 -1.84 -2.03
N ASN A 228 14.39 -1.84 -3.34
CA ASN A 228 14.51 -0.68 -4.23
C ASN A 228 13.18 -0.30 -4.90
N LEU A 229 12.14 -0.04 -4.10
CA LEU A 229 10.81 0.35 -4.58
C LEU A 229 10.81 1.52 -5.58
N ASP A 230 11.72 2.48 -5.39
CA ASP A 230 11.86 3.66 -6.25
C ASP A 230 12.36 3.32 -7.67
N GLN A 231 13.21 2.30 -7.81
CA GLN A 231 13.71 1.83 -9.11
C GLN A 231 12.71 0.93 -9.82
N TYR A 232 11.86 0.24 -9.05
CA TYR A 232 10.69 -0.46 -9.59
C TYR A 232 9.61 0.55 -9.97
N HIS A 233 9.90 1.41 -10.95
CA HIS A 233 8.86 2.13 -11.67
C HIS A 233 7.77 1.12 -12.00
N PHE A 234 6.64 1.27 -11.30
CA PHE A 234 5.48 0.40 -11.29
C PHE A 234 4.69 0.51 -12.62
N SER A 235 5.43 0.62 -13.72
CA SER A 235 4.96 0.71 -15.09
C SER A 235 4.52 -0.66 -15.58
N GLN A 236 3.26 -0.71 -16.04
CA GLN A 236 2.67 -1.87 -16.73
C GLN A 236 3.39 -2.20 -18.05
N ASN A 237 4.28 -1.32 -18.56
CA ASN A 237 4.76 -1.38 -19.94
C ASN A 237 6.25 -1.76 -20.14
N GLN A 238 7.00 -2.12 -19.09
CA GLN A 238 8.38 -2.62 -19.30
C GLN A 238 8.47 -4.10 -19.72
N GLN A 239 7.37 -4.77 -20.04
CA GLN A 239 7.40 -6.11 -20.65
C GLN A 239 7.54 -6.08 -22.19
N GLY A 240 7.50 -4.91 -22.84
CA GLY A 240 7.43 -4.82 -24.31
C GLY A 240 8.71 -4.48 -25.07
N SER A 241 9.74 -3.89 -24.45
CA SER A 241 10.90 -3.42 -25.22
C SER A 241 12.10 -3.05 -24.33
N ARG A 242 12.87 -4.07 -23.93
CA ARG A 242 14.34 -4.06 -23.76
C ARG A 242 14.77 -5.43 -23.26
N LYS A 243 14.92 -6.36 -24.20
CA LYS A 243 15.75 -7.56 -24.01
C LYS A 243 17.22 -7.12 -23.99
N LYS A 244 17.63 -6.38 -22.95
CA LYS A 244 19.05 -6.15 -22.67
C LYS A 244 19.42 -7.22 -21.66
N LYS A 245 20.09 -8.28 -22.16
CA LYS A 245 20.81 -9.25 -21.33
C LYS A 245 21.74 -8.45 -20.41
N LEU A 246 21.35 -8.25 -19.17
CA LEU A 246 22.30 -8.14 -18.08
C LEU A 246 22.49 -9.57 -17.59
N VAL A 247 23.75 -9.99 -17.63
CA VAL A 247 24.19 -11.31 -17.20
C VAL A 247 23.93 -11.36 -15.70
N ASP A 248 23.00 -12.23 -15.30
CA ASP A 248 22.75 -12.57 -13.91
C ASP A 248 23.79 -13.65 -13.55
N GLU A 249 25.03 -13.22 -13.27
CA GLU A 249 26.03 -14.11 -12.70
C GLU A 249 25.77 -14.25 -11.21
N ASN A 250 25.32 -15.45 -10.84
CA ASN A 250 25.41 -16.04 -9.51
C ASN A 250 24.89 -15.19 -8.33
N SER A 251 23.59 -15.32 -8.07
CA SER A 251 23.09 -15.43 -6.71
C SER A 251 22.08 -16.58 -6.64
N GLY A 252 22.63 -17.77 -6.41
CA GLY A 252 21.86 -18.94 -6.03
C GLY A 252 21.10 -18.65 -4.75
N CYS A 253 19.80 -18.37 -4.87
CA CYS A 253 18.89 -18.56 -3.77
C CYS A 253 17.51 -18.89 -4.32
N ASN A 254 17.23 -20.18 -4.43
CA ASN A 254 15.87 -20.71 -4.39
C ASN A 254 15.25 -20.37 -3.02
N LYS A 255 14.99 -19.08 -2.75
CA LYS A 255 14.18 -18.67 -1.60
C LYS A 255 12.75 -19.05 -1.94
N SER A 256 12.31 -20.23 -1.52
CA SER A 256 10.88 -20.50 -1.43
C SER A 256 10.23 -19.35 -0.67
N PRO A 257 9.11 -18.79 -1.16
CA PRO A 257 8.52 -17.61 -0.55
C PRO A 257 8.15 -17.91 0.90
N ASN A 258 8.38 -16.97 1.82
CA ASN A 258 8.00 -17.10 3.25
C ASN A 258 6.47 -17.20 3.49
N TRP A 259 5.70 -17.32 2.41
CA TRP A 259 4.26 -17.16 2.36
C TRP A 259 3.61 -18.28 1.56
N LEU A 260 2.60 -18.92 2.16
CA LEU A 260 1.72 -19.86 1.48
C LEU A 260 0.36 -19.18 1.22
N PRO A 261 -0.01 -18.86 -0.03
CA PRO A 261 -1.28 -18.21 -0.32
C PRO A 261 -2.46 -19.14 0.01
N VAL A 262 -3.42 -18.66 0.80
CA VAL A 262 -4.63 -19.42 1.18
C VAL A 262 -5.59 -19.56 -0.01
N LYS A 263 -5.66 -18.53 -0.86
CA LYS A 263 -6.43 -18.54 -2.11
C LYS A 263 -5.52 -18.13 -3.26
N ARG A 264 -5.58 -18.88 -4.38
CA ARG A 264 -4.85 -18.54 -5.61
C ARG A 264 -5.35 -17.24 -6.25
N LYS A 265 -6.66 -17.00 -6.20
CA LYS A 265 -7.29 -15.77 -6.71
C LYS A 265 -7.52 -14.77 -5.59
N VAL A 266 -7.28 -13.50 -5.90
CA VAL A 266 -7.60 -12.38 -5.01
C VAL A 266 -9.10 -12.32 -4.77
N VAL A 267 -9.51 -12.08 -3.53
CA VAL A 267 -10.93 -11.91 -3.19
C VAL A 267 -11.33 -10.48 -3.52
N SER A 268 -12.41 -10.31 -4.27
CA SER A 268 -13.01 -9.01 -4.60
C SER A 268 -14.42 -8.95 -4.03
N PRO A 269 -14.93 -7.76 -3.69
CA PRO A 269 -16.30 -7.59 -3.22
C PRO A 269 -17.30 -7.98 -4.29
N GLU A 270 -18.45 -8.49 -3.85
CA GLU A 270 -19.59 -8.81 -4.70
C GLU A 270 -20.36 -7.55 -5.09
N LYS A 271 -21.33 -7.67 -6.01
CA LYS A 271 -22.10 -6.50 -6.48
C LYS A 271 -22.90 -5.85 -5.36
N ASP A 272 -23.44 -6.65 -4.44
CA ASP A 272 -24.26 -6.15 -3.35
C ASP A 272 -23.41 -5.48 -2.26
N ASP A 273 -22.23 -6.04 -1.91
CA ASP A 273 -21.23 -5.36 -1.05
C ASP A 273 -20.89 -3.95 -1.57
N VAL A 274 -20.77 -3.81 -2.90
CA VAL A 274 -20.42 -2.54 -3.55
C VAL A 274 -21.60 -1.56 -3.60
N ARG A 275 -22.84 -2.07 -3.63
CA ARG A 275 -24.04 -1.22 -3.53
C ARG A 275 -24.18 -0.66 -2.13
N GLU A 276 -23.97 -1.48 -1.10
CA GLU A 276 -24.00 -1.06 0.31
C GLU A 276 -22.83 -0.13 0.65
N ASN A 277 -21.62 -0.46 0.17
CA ASN A 277 -20.43 0.34 0.38
C ASN A 277 -19.68 0.62 -0.94
N PRO A 278 -20.03 1.72 -1.64
CA PRO A 278 -19.38 2.11 -2.90
C PRO A 278 -17.88 2.41 -2.79
N ARG A 279 -17.32 2.58 -1.59
CA ARG A 279 -15.89 2.77 -1.33
C ARG A 279 -15.11 1.46 -1.44
N GLY A 280 -15.75 0.36 -1.04
CA GLY A 280 -15.20 -0.99 -1.16
C GLY A 280 -15.03 -1.46 -2.59
N ARG A 281 -15.57 -0.77 -3.60
CA ARG A 281 -15.63 -1.24 -5.00
C ARG A 281 -14.32 -1.70 -5.63
N SER A 282 -13.18 -1.19 -5.18
CA SER A 282 -11.85 -1.54 -5.69
C SER A 282 -11.06 -2.40 -4.71
N ALA A 283 -11.67 -2.78 -3.58
CA ALA A 283 -11.05 -3.58 -2.55
C ALA A 283 -10.63 -4.94 -3.10
N LYS A 284 -9.45 -5.37 -2.68
CA LYS A 284 -8.83 -6.63 -3.03
C LYS A 284 -8.20 -7.21 -1.78
N LEU A 285 -8.70 -8.36 -1.35
CA LEU A 285 -8.20 -9.08 -0.20
C LEU A 285 -7.27 -10.23 -0.64
N ARG A 286 -6.05 -10.22 -0.09
CA ARG A 286 -5.07 -11.30 -0.18
C ARG A 286 -4.86 -11.91 1.20
N ILE A 287 -4.80 -13.24 1.26
CA ILE A 287 -4.59 -13.99 2.50
C ILE A 287 -3.46 -14.98 2.27
N ALA A 288 -2.46 -14.96 3.15
CA ALA A 288 -1.33 -15.88 3.14
C ALA A 288 -1.00 -16.38 4.55
N LEU A 289 -0.46 -17.59 4.65
CA LEU A 289 0.08 -18.16 5.88
C LEU A 289 1.59 -17.93 5.92
N ARG A 290 2.11 -17.51 7.09
CA ARG A 290 3.56 -17.47 7.33
C ARG A 290 4.07 -18.91 7.35
N GLN A 291 5.03 -19.21 6.49
CA GLN A 291 5.69 -20.52 6.51
C GLN A 291 6.70 -20.60 7.64
N ASP A 292 6.91 -21.82 8.13
CA ASP A 292 7.97 -22.12 9.08
C ASP A 292 9.29 -22.21 8.30
N ARG A 293 10.13 -21.18 8.43
CA ARG A 293 11.55 -21.31 8.16
C ARG A 293 12.27 -20.84 9.42
N PRO A 294 13.14 -21.67 10.02
CA PRO A 294 14.08 -21.17 10.99
C PRO A 294 14.93 -20.09 10.30
N VAL A 295 15.13 -18.97 10.98
CA VAL A 295 16.16 -18.01 10.60
C VAL A 295 17.50 -18.70 10.89
N GLY A 296 18.14 -19.27 9.86
CA GLY A 296 19.56 -19.65 9.91
C GLY A 296 19.91 -21.08 10.31
N GLU A 297 19.24 -22.11 9.78
CA GLU A 297 19.83 -23.46 9.75
C GLU A 297 19.92 -23.96 8.30
N ASP A 298 21.13 -23.92 7.76
CA ASP A 298 21.51 -24.81 6.68
C ASP A 298 21.34 -26.24 7.21
N LEU A 299 20.42 -27.01 6.63
CA LEU A 299 20.31 -28.43 6.92
C LEU A 299 21.67 -29.09 6.67
N PRO A 300 22.19 -29.93 7.58
CA PRO A 300 23.42 -30.65 7.31
C PRO A 300 23.21 -31.50 6.06
N VAL A 301 24.08 -31.29 5.09
CA VAL A 301 24.23 -32.19 3.94
C VAL A 301 24.48 -33.58 4.53
N TYR A 302 23.50 -34.47 4.39
CA TYR A 302 23.75 -35.90 4.58
C TYR A 302 24.80 -36.30 3.54
N GLN A 303 26.07 -36.30 3.95
CA GLN A 303 27.08 -37.06 3.24
C GLN A 303 26.67 -38.51 3.35
N GLN A 304 26.16 -39.08 2.25
CA GLN A 304 26.14 -40.52 2.08
C GLN A 304 27.60 -40.97 2.08
N GLU A 305 28.09 -41.43 3.23
CA GLU A 305 29.23 -42.33 3.27
C GLU A 305 28.78 -43.62 2.58
N VAL A 306 29.21 -43.77 1.33
CA VAL A 306 29.14 -45.02 0.58
C VAL A 306 30.12 -45.99 1.25
N ARG A 307 29.64 -47.15 1.73
CA ARG A 307 30.54 -48.28 2.01
C ARG A 307 31.08 -48.80 0.69
N GLU A 308 32.40 -49.01 0.60
CA GLU A 308 33.09 -49.44 -0.61
C GLU A 308 32.71 -50.85 -1.12
N ASP A 309 31.81 -51.58 -0.46
CA ASP A 309 31.52 -52.99 -0.74
C ASP A 309 30.11 -53.30 -1.27
N GLY A 310 29.29 -52.29 -1.56
CA GLY A 310 28.09 -52.45 -2.41
C GLY A 310 27.00 -53.39 -1.88
N SER A 311 26.88 -53.59 -0.56
CA SER A 311 25.82 -54.43 0.03
C SER A 311 24.71 -53.57 0.68
N PRO A 312 23.41 -53.88 0.48
CA PRO A 312 22.31 -53.15 1.14
C PRO A 312 22.19 -53.54 2.62
N LEU A 313 21.66 -52.62 3.45
CA LEU A 313 21.26 -52.90 4.84
C LEU A 313 20.09 -53.90 4.90
#